data_AF-A0A7C7E5A3-F1
#
_entry.id   AF-A0A7C7E5A3-F1
#
_cell.length_a   1.000
_cell.length_b   1.000
_cell.length_c   1.000
_cell.angle_alpha   90.00
_cell.angle_beta   90.00
_cell.angle_gamma   90.00
#
_symmetry.space_group_name_H-M   'P 1'
#
loop_
_entity.id
_entity.type
_entity.pdbx_description
1 polymer ?
#
loop_
_entity_poly.entity_id
_entity_poly.type
_entity_poly.pdbx_seq_one_letter_code
_entity_poly.pdbx_strand_id
1 'polypeptide(L)'
;TVMEKMGARHGQLVNMENLGRNSHRLEFEIPTRGLLGYCSEFITDTKGEGIINSVFAGFTPYKGDIPTRNRGSLVAFETGESNTYGLYNAQERGTLFIGPQVKVYEGMIIGENSRPGDLDINVCKKKHITNLRSSTAEEAMRLIPYKEMTLEKCLEFIEDDELLEVTPKSLRMRKSKLSRQDRQKIKGRNI
;
A
#
# COMPACT_ATOMS: atom_id res chain seq x y z
N THR A 1 17.60 -5.05 11.97
CA THR A 1 16.36 -4.52 11.38
C THR A 1 16.55 -3.10 10.88
N VAL A 2 16.76 -2.09 11.73
CA VAL A 2 16.90 -0.68 11.30
C VAL A 2 18.11 -0.46 10.37
N MET A 3 19.31 -0.91 10.76
CA MET A 3 20.52 -0.78 9.93
C MET A 3 20.39 -1.46 8.56
N GLU A 4 19.76 -2.63 8.52
CA GLU A 4 19.56 -3.41 7.30
C GLU A 4 18.63 -2.69 6.31
N LYS A 5 17.49 -2.18 6.80
CA LYS A 5 16.54 -1.42 5.97
C LYS A 5 17.12 -0.09 5.50
N MET A 6 17.91 0.59 6.33
CA MET A 6 18.65 1.78 5.91
C MET A 6 19.66 1.45 4.80
N GLY A 7 20.39 0.33 4.93
CA GLY A 7 21.33 -0.13 3.90
C GLY A 7 20.65 -0.42 2.56
N ALA A 8 19.51 -1.10 2.56
CA ALA A 8 18.73 -1.39 1.35
C ALA A 8 18.22 -0.13 0.64
N ARG A 9 18.09 1.00 1.37
CA ARG A 9 17.68 2.31 0.85
C ARG A 9 18.87 3.23 0.52
N HIS A 10 20.07 2.65 0.34
CA HIS A 10 21.33 3.35 0.10
C HIS A 10 21.74 4.34 1.21
N GLY A 11 21.33 4.07 2.44
CA GLY A 11 21.80 4.78 3.63
C GLY A 11 23.23 4.34 3.99
N GLN A 12 24.12 5.32 4.13
CA GLN A 12 25.50 5.10 4.58
C GLN A 12 25.60 5.49 6.05
N LEU A 13 26.08 4.58 6.90
CA LEU A 13 26.31 4.86 8.31
C LEU A 13 27.53 5.77 8.44
N VAL A 14 27.33 6.96 8.98
CA VAL A 14 28.38 7.96 9.22
C VAL A 14 28.92 7.84 10.62
N ASN A 15 28.03 7.66 11.60
CA ASN A 15 28.38 7.60 13.00
C ASN A 15 27.46 6.65 13.77
N MET A 16 28.02 6.01 14.79
CA MET A 16 27.31 5.14 15.71
C MET A 16 27.81 5.41 17.11
N GLU A 17 26.92 5.86 17.98
CA GLU A 17 27.21 6.17 19.37
C GLU A 17 26.33 5.32 20.28
N ASN A 18 26.93 4.73 21.32
CA ASN A 18 26.18 4.02 22.36
C ASN A 18 25.85 5.01 23.48
N LEU A 19 24.56 5.32 23.66
CA LEU A 19 24.07 6.25 24.68
C LEU A 19 23.90 5.59 26.06
N GLY A 20 24.17 4.28 26.15
CA GLY A 20 23.87 3.47 27.34
C GLY A 20 22.38 3.11 27.44
N ARG A 21 22.02 2.30 28.45
CA ARG A 21 20.64 1.82 28.69
C ARG A 21 19.97 1.19 27.45
N ASN A 22 20.72 0.40 26.68
CA ASN A 22 20.28 -0.26 25.44
C ASN A 22 19.82 0.69 24.32
N SER A 23 20.22 1.97 24.36
CA SER A 23 19.96 2.93 23.30
C SER A 23 21.21 3.20 22.47
N HIS A 24 21.04 3.21 21.15
CA HIS A 24 22.08 3.56 20.20
C HIS A 24 21.61 4.74 19.34
N ARG A 25 22.48 5.73 19.19
CA ARG A 25 22.31 6.81 18.22
C ARG A 25 23.04 6.42 16.94
N LEU A 26 22.31 6.43 15.84
CA LEU A 26 22.84 6.13 14.51
C LEU A 26 22.67 7.36 13.63
N GLU A 27 23.73 7.75 12.93
CA GLU A 27 23.69 8.85 11.96
C GLU A 27 23.93 8.27 10.57
N PHE A 28 22.98 8.53 9.67
CA PHE A 28 23.01 8.04 8.30
C PHE A 28 22.97 9.18 7.29
N GLU A 29 23.78 9.06 6.24
CA GLU A 29 23.59 9.81 5.00
C GLU A 29 22.77 8.97 4.02
N ILE A 30 21.54 9.40 3.76
CA ILE A 30 20.58 8.69 2.91
C ILE A 30 19.98 9.64 1.86
N PRO A 31 19.81 9.22 0.60
CA PRO A 31 19.10 10.04 -0.38
C PRO A 31 17.64 10.22 0.05
N THR A 32 17.07 11.42 -0.14
CA THR A 32 15.69 11.74 0.28
C THR A 32 14.66 10.73 -0.24
N ARG A 33 14.80 10.32 -1.51
CA ARG A 33 13.98 9.28 -2.15
C ARG A 33 13.99 7.92 -1.43
N GLY A 34 15.05 7.59 -0.68
CA GLY A 34 15.14 6.35 0.10
C GLY A 34 14.53 6.48 1.48
N LEU A 35 14.53 7.70 2.03
CA LEU A 35 13.96 8.00 3.34
C LEU A 35 12.43 8.08 3.31
N LEU A 36 11.84 8.49 2.17
CA LEU A 36 10.39 8.53 1.99
C LEU A 36 9.77 7.15 2.28
N GLY A 37 8.71 7.13 3.10
CA GLY A 37 8.03 5.91 3.54
C GLY A 37 8.66 5.19 4.74
N TYR A 38 9.98 5.32 4.93
CA TYR A 38 10.66 4.64 6.04
C TYR A 38 10.23 5.16 7.42
N CYS A 39 9.82 6.44 7.55
CA CYS A 39 9.40 6.99 8.84
C CYS A 39 8.25 6.18 9.48
N SER A 40 7.27 5.75 8.70
CA SER A 40 6.16 4.91 9.17
C SER A 40 6.61 3.50 9.57
N GLU A 41 7.53 2.93 8.80
CA GLU A 41 8.10 1.61 9.05
C GLU A 41 9.00 1.61 10.29
N PHE A 42 9.77 2.69 10.48
CA PHE A 42 10.66 2.89 11.62
C PHE A 42 9.90 2.83 12.95
N ILE A 43 8.77 3.54 13.06
CA ILE A 43 7.93 3.50 14.28
C ILE A 43 7.52 2.05 14.59
N THR A 44 7.18 1.27 13.56
CA THR A 44 6.78 -0.13 13.70
C THR A 44 7.97 -1.00 14.12
N ASP A 45 9.13 -0.83 13.49
CA ASP A 45 10.36 -1.57 13.78
C ASP A 45 10.88 -1.31 15.20
N THR A 46 10.73 -0.08 15.69
CA THR A 46 11.15 0.32 17.04
C THR A 46 10.03 0.19 18.07
N LYS A 47 8.86 -0.35 17.69
CA LYS A 47 7.69 -0.48 18.56
C LYS A 47 7.29 0.83 19.26
N GLY A 48 7.51 1.96 18.59
CA GLY A 48 7.22 3.31 19.10
C GLY A 48 8.29 3.94 20.00
N GLU A 49 9.38 3.24 20.34
CA GLU A 49 10.42 3.79 21.23
C GLU A 49 11.53 4.57 20.49
N GLY A 50 11.63 4.39 19.18
CA GLY A 50 12.65 5.02 18.36
C GLY A 50 12.35 6.48 18.06
N ILE A 51 13.39 7.30 18.00
CA ILE A 51 13.33 8.69 17.57
C ILE A 51 14.09 8.82 16.26
N ILE A 52 13.45 9.40 15.24
CA ILE A 52 14.07 9.71 13.95
C ILE A 52 14.05 11.21 13.72
N ASN A 53 15.19 11.77 13.32
CA ASN A 53 15.32 13.15 12.90
C ASN A 53 16.01 13.16 11.53
N SER A 54 15.56 14.04 10.65
CA SER A 54 16.17 14.22 9.33
C SER A 54 16.46 15.68 9.08
N VAL A 55 17.63 15.94 8.50
CA VAL A 55 18.08 17.28 8.08
C VAL A 55 18.65 17.14 6.67
N PHE A 56 18.40 18.13 5.83
CA PHE A 56 18.97 18.17 4.49
C PHE A 56 20.47 18.41 4.57
N ALA A 57 21.28 17.44 4.10
CA ALA A 57 22.73 17.52 4.12
C ALA A 57 23.32 18.22 2.88
N GLY A 58 22.72 18.04 1.71
CA GLY A 58 23.22 18.58 0.44
C GLY A 58 22.84 17.72 -0.76
N PHE A 59 23.34 18.11 -1.94
CA PHE A 59 23.18 17.34 -3.17
C PHE A 59 24.38 16.42 -3.39
N THR A 60 24.11 15.18 -3.78
CA THR A 60 25.13 14.17 -4.10
C THR A 60 24.82 13.52 -5.45
N PRO A 61 25.81 12.86 -6.10
CA PRO A 61 25.55 12.06 -7.29
C PRO A 61 24.47 10.99 -7.07
N TYR A 62 23.83 10.58 -8.16
CA TYR A 62 22.79 9.57 -8.15
C TYR A 62 23.29 8.24 -7.55
N LYS A 63 22.60 7.73 -6.53
CA LYS A 63 23.01 6.51 -5.79
C LYS A 63 22.39 5.20 -6.31
N GLY A 64 21.84 5.15 -7.53
CA GLY A 64 21.21 3.94 -8.13
C GLY A 64 19.72 3.81 -7.82
N ASP A 65 18.95 2.91 -8.44
CA ASP A 65 17.49 2.84 -8.23
C ASP A 65 17.12 2.33 -6.82
N ILE A 66 16.12 2.95 -6.20
CA ILE A 66 15.61 2.48 -4.90
C ILE A 66 14.50 1.47 -5.17
N PRO A 67 14.49 0.33 -4.47
CA PRO A 67 13.46 -0.67 -4.64
C PRO A 67 12.07 -0.06 -4.40
N THR A 68 11.22 -0.14 -5.40
CA THR A 68 9.78 0.13 -5.28
C THR A 68 9.07 -1.09 -4.71
N ARG A 69 7.75 -0.99 -4.53
CA ARG A 69 6.95 -2.15 -4.14
C ARG A 69 7.07 -3.28 -5.19
N ASN A 70 7.06 -4.52 -4.71
CA ASN A 70 7.07 -5.72 -5.57
C ASN A 70 5.67 -6.28 -5.82
N ARG A 71 4.64 -5.69 -5.21
CA ARG A 71 3.25 -6.16 -5.21
C ARG A 71 2.41 -5.19 -6.03
N GLY A 72 1.48 -5.72 -6.83
CA GLY A 72 0.58 -4.88 -7.63
C GLY A 72 -0.61 -4.35 -6.83
N SER A 73 -1.45 -3.55 -7.49
CA SER A 73 -2.67 -2.99 -6.89
C SER A 73 -3.89 -3.87 -7.13
N LEU A 74 -4.75 -4.03 -6.12
CA LEU A 74 -6.13 -4.49 -6.32
C LEU A 74 -6.97 -3.28 -6.73
N VAL A 75 -7.56 -3.34 -7.93
CA VAL A 75 -8.27 -2.21 -8.53
C VAL A 75 -9.75 -2.54 -8.66
N ALA A 76 -10.61 -1.61 -8.24
CA ALA A 76 -12.05 -1.75 -8.38
C ALA A 76 -12.44 -1.75 -9.87
N PHE A 77 -13.12 -2.81 -10.27
CA PHE A 77 -13.59 -3.00 -11.64
C PHE A 77 -14.79 -2.11 -11.99
N GLU A 78 -15.65 -1.80 -11.01
CA GLU A 78 -16.94 -1.14 -11.24
C GLU A 78 -17.20 -0.10 -10.15
N THR A 79 -18.04 0.89 -10.49
CA THR A 79 -18.51 1.91 -9.54
C THR A 79 -19.73 1.43 -8.77
N GLY A 80 -19.68 1.54 -7.45
CA GLY A 80 -20.77 1.10 -6.59
C GLY A 80 -20.40 1.14 -5.12
N GLU A 81 -21.04 0.29 -4.32
CA GLU A 81 -20.78 0.15 -2.89
C GLU A 81 -20.14 -1.21 -2.61
N SER A 82 -19.08 -1.24 -1.82
CA SER A 82 -18.40 -2.48 -1.43
C SER A 82 -19.32 -3.31 -0.53
N ASN A 83 -19.35 -4.63 -0.75
CA ASN A 83 -20.11 -5.53 0.08
C ASN A 83 -19.22 -6.66 0.64
N THR A 84 -19.69 -7.31 1.70
CA THR A 84 -18.92 -8.36 2.39
C THR A 84 -18.55 -9.52 1.47
N TYR A 85 -19.44 -9.90 0.54
CA TYR A 85 -19.18 -11.01 -0.38
C TYR A 85 -18.08 -10.70 -1.39
N GLY A 86 -18.11 -9.51 -1.99
CA GLY A 86 -17.09 -9.02 -2.92
C GLY A 86 -15.74 -8.86 -2.23
N LEU A 87 -15.73 -8.30 -1.02
CA LEU A 87 -14.52 -8.13 -0.21
C LEU A 87 -13.95 -9.48 0.27
N TYR A 88 -14.80 -10.46 0.60
CA TYR A 88 -14.35 -11.80 0.99
C TYR A 88 -13.58 -12.50 -0.14
N ASN A 89 -14.02 -12.34 -1.39
CA ASN A 89 -13.26 -12.85 -2.54
C ASN A 89 -11.97 -12.05 -2.78
N ALA A 90 -11.98 -10.75 -2.48
CA ALA A 90 -10.83 -9.87 -2.70
C ALA A 90 -9.71 -10.09 -1.66
N GLN A 91 -10.04 -10.38 -0.40
CA GLN A 91 -9.04 -10.67 0.63
C GLN A 91 -8.22 -11.95 0.36
N GLU A 92 -8.76 -12.91 -0.41
CA GLU A 92 -7.98 -14.08 -0.85
C GLU A 92 -6.89 -13.71 -1.87
N ARG A 93 -7.04 -12.56 -2.54
CA ARG A 93 -6.11 -12.08 -3.57
C ARG A 93 -5.08 -11.11 -2.99
N GLY A 94 -5.29 -10.58 -1.79
CA GLY A 94 -4.31 -9.75 -1.10
C GLY A 94 -4.90 -8.97 0.08
N THR A 95 -4.22 -7.90 0.49
CA THR A 95 -4.60 -7.10 1.66
C THR A 95 -5.53 -5.97 1.25
N LEU A 96 -6.68 -5.85 1.91
CA LEU A 96 -7.67 -4.81 1.63
C LEU A 96 -7.32 -3.50 2.32
N PHE A 97 -7.64 -2.37 1.70
CA PHE A 97 -7.55 -1.02 2.26
C PHE A 97 -8.90 -0.43 2.65
N ILE A 98 -10.00 -1.09 2.24
CA ILE A 98 -11.36 -0.63 2.49
C ILE A 98 -12.18 -1.72 3.19
N GLY A 99 -13.14 -1.28 3.99
CA GLY A 99 -14.17 -2.13 4.58
C GLY A 99 -15.43 -2.26 3.71
N PRO A 100 -16.46 -2.96 4.23
CA PRO A 100 -17.79 -2.98 3.62
C PRO A 100 -18.46 -1.61 3.67
N GLN A 101 -19.46 -1.38 2.82
CA GLN A 101 -20.26 -0.15 2.73
C GLN A 101 -19.45 1.10 2.32
N VAL A 102 -18.31 0.89 1.67
CA VAL A 102 -17.47 1.97 1.12
C VAL A 102 -17.87 2.20 -0.33
N LYS A 103 -18.15 3.45 -0.69
CA LYS A 103 -18.39 3.86 -2.08
C LYS A 103 -17.08 3.80 -2.87
N VAL A 104 -17.05 2.93 -3.87
CA VAL A 104 -15.91 2.73 -4.78
C VAL A 104 -16.27 3.17 -6.19
N TYR A 105 -15.26 3.51 -6.98
CA TYR A 105 -15.41 3.85 -8.40
C TYR A 105 -14.43 3.03 -9.24
N GLU A 106 -14.74 2.85 -10.54
CA GLU A 106 -13.86 2.15 -11.47
C GLU A 106 -12.45 2.76 -11.44
N GLY A 107 -11.42 1.92 -11.28
CA GLY A 107 -10.03 2.36 -11.23
C GLY A 107 -9.55 2.84 -9.85
N MET A 108 -10.42 2.86 -8.84
CA MET A 108 -10.02 3.07 -7.44
C MET A 108 -9.19 1.88 -6.95
N ILE A 109 -8.09 2.13 -6.25
CA ILE A 109 -7.29 1.10 -5.61
C ILE A 109 -7.91 0.77 -4.25
N ILE A 110 -8.19 -0.50 -4.04
CA ILE A 110 -8.93 -1.01 -2.89
C ILE A 110 -8.10 -1.97 -2.02
N GLY A 111 -6.87 -2.28 -2.44
CA GLY A 111 -5.97 -3.17 -1.73
C GLY A 111 -4.64 -3.38 -2.44
N GLU A 112 -3.77 -4.14 -1.80
CA GLU A 112 -2.50 -4.63 -2.31
C GLU A 112 -2.67 -6.08 -2.77
N ASN A 113 -2.22 -6.40 -3.99
CA ASN A 113 -2.23 -7.76 -4.52
C ASN A 113 -1.11 -8.59 -3.87
N SER A 114 -1.39 -9.85 -3.58
CA SER A 114 -0.39 -10.82 -3.08
C SER A 114 0.72 -11.11 -4.09
N ARG A 115 0.49 -10.84 -5.38
CA ARG A 115 1.40 -11.09 -6.50
C ARG A 115 1.83 -9.79 -7.18
N PRO A 116 2.94 -9.80 -7.93
CA PRO A 116 3.26 -8.73 -8.86
C PRO A 116 2.16 -8.54 -9.90
N GLY A 117 1.93 -7.28 -10.30
CA GLY A 117 0.95 -6.90 -11.31
C GLY A 117 -0.45 -6.60 -10.76
N ASP A 118 -1.09 -5.61 -11.37
CA ASP A 118 -2.42 -5.17 -10.95
C ASP A 118 -3.50 -6.20 -11.27
N LEU A 119 -4.49 -6.30 -10.39
CA LEU A 119 -5.66 -7.17 -10.57
C LEU A 119 -6.94 -6.36 -10.43
N ASP A 120 -7.75 -6.35 -11.48
CA ASP A 120 -9.09 -5.79 -11.44
C ASP A 120 -10.05 -6.77 -10.76
N ILE A 121 -10.80 -6.30 -9.76
CA ILE A 121 -11.74 -7.12 -9.00
C ILE A 121 -13.05 -6.37 -8.74
N ASN A 122 -14.16 -7.10 -8.79
CA ASN A 122 -15.48 -6.55 -8.49
C ASN A 122 -15.84 -6.77 -7.02
N VAL A 123 -15.77 -5.71 -6.22
CA VAL A 123 -16.18 -5.70 -4.80
C VAL A 123 -17.66 -5.33 -4.58
N CYS A 124 -18.35 -4.91 -5.63
CA CYS A 124 -19.78 -4.59 -5.63
C CYS A 124 -20.67 -5.79 -5.96
N LYS A 125 -20.06 -6.92 -6.38
CA LYS A 125 -20.76 -8.14 -6.76
C LYS A 125 -21.61 -8.67 -5.61
N LYS A 126 -22.91 -8.78 -5.81
CA LYS A 126 -23.83 -9.39 -4.83
C LYS A 126 -23.76 -10.92 -4.94
N LYS A 127 -23.97 -11.61 -3.81
CA LYS A 127 -24.12 -13.08 -3.79
C LYS A 127 -25.35 -13.43 -4.64
N HIS A 128 -25.18 -14.23 -5.70
CA HIS A 128 -26.32 -14.82 -6.39
C HIS A 128 -26.99 -15.80 -5.45
N ILE A 129 -28.23 -15.52 -5.05
CA ILE A 129 -29.05 -16.41 -4.24
C ILE A 129 -29.60 -17.49 -5.17
N THR A 130 -28.75 -18.44 -5.54
CA THR A 130 -29.19 -19.62 -6.32
C THR A 130 -29.57 -20.70 -5.32
N ASN A 131 -30.87 -20.77 -5.01
CA ASN A 131 -31.56 -21.82 -4.28
C ASN A 131 -31.24 -21.99 -2.78
N LEU A 132 -32.24 -21.57 -2.00
CA LEU A 132 -32.43 -21.71 -0.56
C LEU A 132 -32.66 -23.18 -0.14
N ARG A 133 -31.67 -24.06 -0.34
CA ARG A 133 -31.71 -25.47 0.10
C ARG A 133 -30.37 -25.94 0.68
N SER A 134 -29.96 -25.33 1.77
CA SER A 134 -29.05 -25.95 2.72
C SER A 134 -29.14 -25.20 4.06
N SER A 135 -29.97 -25.72 4.94
CA SER A 135 -30.27 -25.21 6.29
C SER A 135 -29.08 -25.27 7.26
N THR A 136 -27.84 -25.36 6.76
CA THR A 136 -26.67 -25.73 7.58
C THR A 136 -25.34 -25.14 7.10
N ALA A 137 -25.34 -24.05 6.32
CA ALA A 137 -24.09 -23.37 5.91
C ALA A 137 -24.25 -21.85 5.79
N GLU A 138 -24.79 -21.18 6.81
CA GLU A 138 -24.49 -19.77 7.02
C GLU A 138 -23.17 -19.66 7.79
N GLU A 139 -22.08 -20.03 7.11
CA GLU A 139 -20.76 -19.65 7.58
C GLU A 139 -20.67 -18.12 7.45
N ALA A 140 -20.73 -17.42 8.58
CA ALA A 140 -20.64 -15.97 8.60
C ALA A 140 -19.30 -15.59 7.96
N MET A 141 -19.34 -15.04 6.74
CA MET A 141 -18.14 -14.61 6.01
C MET A 141 -17.39 -13.57 6.84
N ARG A 142 -16.28 -14.00 7.46
CA ARG A 142 -15.44 -13.12 8.27
C ARG A 142 -14.44 -12.40 7.36
N LEU A 143 -14.44 -11.08 7.46
CA LEU A 143 -13.44 -10.25 6.80
C LEU A 143 -12.23 -10.08 7.72
N ILE A 144 -11.04 -10.19 7.13
CA ILE A 144 -9.81 -9.73 7.77
C ILE A 144 -9.89 -8.21 7.90
N PRO A 145 -9.50 -7.61 9.05
CA PRO A 145 -9.43 -6.16 9.19
C PRO A 145 -8.62 -5.54 8.05
N TYR A 146 -9.18 -4.50 7.43
CA TYR A 146 -8.49 -3.80 6.35
C TYR A 146 -7.33 -2.97 6.92
N LYS A 147 -6.31 -2.75 6.10
CA LYS A 147 -5.16 -1.93 6.45
C LYS A 147 -5.51 -0.46 6.27
N GLU A 148 -5.54 0.29 7.37
CA GLU A 148 -5.69 1.73 7.32
C GLU A 148 -4.46 2.40 6.69
N MET A 149 -4.72 3.24 5.70
CA MET A 149 -3.70 3.95 4.92
C MET A 149 -3.67 5.43 5.31
N THR A 150 -2.58 5.84 5.97
CA THR A 150 -2.29 7.25 6.25
C THR A 150 -1.77 7.93 4.98
N LEU A 151 -1.64 9.26 5.00
CA LEU A 151 -1.11 10.02 3.87
C LEU A 151 0.28 9.52 3.45
N GLU A 152 1.16 9.27 4.41
CA GLU A 152 2.53 8.80 4.19
C GLU A 152 2.53 7.40 3.58
N LYS A 153 1.69 6.49 4.11
CA LYS A 153 1.54 5.13 3.57
C LYS A 153 0.98 5.14 2.16
N CYS A 154 0.04 6.04 1.86
CA CYS A 154 -0.48 6.21 0.51
C CYS A 154 0.61 6.71 -0.46
N LEU A 155 1.39 7.71 -0.05
CA LEU A 155 2.48 8.26 -0.88
C LEU A 155 3.61 7.25 -1.10
N GLU A 156 3.89 6.38 -0.13
CA GLU A 156 4.84 5.28 -0.31
C GLU A 156 4.29 4.18 -1.22
N PHE A 157 2.97 3.99 -1.25
CA PHE A 157 2.34 2.91 -2.01
C PHE A 157 2.16 3.22 -3.50
N ILE A 158 1.83 4.46 -3.86
CA ILE A 158 1.49 4.82 -5.24
C ILE A 158 2.70 4.69 -6.20
N GLU A 159 2.42 4.20 -7.40
CA GLU A 159 3.37 4.16 -8.52
C GLU A 159 3.14 5.31 -9.53
N ASP A 160 4.02 5.42 -10.52
CA ASP A 160 3.97 6.47 -11.55
C ASP A 160 2.64 6.52 -12.34
N ASP A 161 1.95 5.38 -12.45
CA ASP A 161 0.64 5.28 -13.11
C ASP A 161 -0.55 5.47 -12.15
N GLU A 162 -0.29 5.87 -10.90
CA GLU A 162 -1.26 6.01 -9.82
C GLU A 162 -1.29 7.42 -9.24
N LEU A 163 -2.41 7.78 -8.62
CA LEU A 163 -2.65 9.09 -8.02
C LEU A 163 -3.31 8.94 -6.66
N LEU A 164 -2.99 9.85 -5.75
CA LEU A 164 -3.67 10.01 -4.48
C LEU A 164 -4.69 11.15 -4.58
N GLU A 165 -5.97 10.80 -4.50
CA GLU A 165 -7.06 11.74 -4.32
C GLU A 165 -7.17 12.12 -2.83
N VAL A 166 -6.96 13.40 -2.53
CA VAL A 166 -6.99 13.94 -1.17
C VAL A 166 -8.21 14.84 -1.01
N THR A 167 -9.05 14.53 -0.02
CA THR A 167 -10.13 15.41 0.44
C THR A 167 -10.03 15.59 1.95
N PRO A 168 -10.67 16.62 2.54
CA PRO A 168 -10.65 16.82 3.99
C PRO A 168 -11.20 15.64 4.81
N LYS A 169 -11.99 14.76 4.19
CA LYS A 169 -12.65 13.63 4.86
C LYS A 169 -12.07 12.27 4.48
N SER A 170 -11.31 12.18 3.40
CA SER A 170 -10.86 10.89 2.87
C SER A 170 -9.61 11.00 2.01
N LEU A 171 -8.81 9.94 2.06
CA LEU A 171 -7.69 9.66 1.19
C LEU A 171 -8.07 8.46 0.31
N ARG A 172 -7.95 8.58 -1.00
CA ARG A 172 -8.25 7.49 -1.95
C ARG A 172 -7.14 7.35 -2.97
N MET A 173 -6.61 6.15 -3.11
CA MET A 173 -5.66 5.84 -4.17
C MET A 173 -6.43 5.38 -5.41
N ARG A 174 -5.94 5.74 -6.60
CA ARG A 174 -6.56 5.39 -7.88
C ARG A 174 -5.51 5.28 -8.97
N LYS A 175 -5.86 4.57 -10.05
CA LYS A 175 -5.08 4.63 -11.29
C LYS A 175 -5.27 5.98 -11.98
N SER A 176 -4.23 6.46 -12.66
CA SER A 176 -4.26 7.65 -13.51
C SER A 176 -5.29 7.50 -14.62
N LYS A 177 -5.34 6.31 -15.26
CA LYS A 177 -6.39 5.90 -16.18
C LYS A 177 -7.37 4.97 -15.46
N LEU A 178 -8.61 5.44 -15.30
CA LEU A 178 -9.63 4.68 -14.60
C LEU A 178 -10.04 3.44 -15.38
N SER A 179 -10.38 3.64 -16.66
CA SER A 179 -10.94 2.59 -17.50
C SER A 179 -9.99 1.41 -17.61
N ARG A 180 -10.50 0.21 -17.31
CA ARG A 180 -9.77 -1.04 -17.53
C ARG A 180 -9.33 -1.20 -18.98
N GLN A 181 -10.21 -0.84 -19.92
CA GLN A 181 -9.92 -0.97 -21.35
C GLN A 181 -8.75 -0.08 -21.77
N ASP A 182 -8.72 1.16 -21.28
CA ASP A 182 -7.64 2.08 -21.59
C ASP A 182 -6.31 1.63 -20.98
N ARG A 183 -6.32 1.12 -19.74
CA ARG A 183 -5.13 0.53 -19.10
C ARG A 183 -4.58 -0.66 -19.89
N GLN A 184 -5.44 -1.54 -20.38
CA GLN A 184 -5.03 -2.68 -21.22
C GLN A 184 -4.44 -2.23 -22.56
N LYS A 185 -5.04 -1.21 -23.21
CA LYS A 185 -4.51 -0.65 -24.46
C LYS A 185 -3.12 -0.03 -24.28
N ILE A 186 -2.88 0.66 -23.18
CA ILE A 186 -1.57 1.26 -22.87
C ILE A 186 -0.54 0.17 -22.61
N LYS A 187 -0.87 -0.84 -21.78
CA LYS A 187 0.02 -1.98 -21.52
C LYS A 187 0.39 -2.70 -22.82
N GLY A 188 -0.55 -2.88 -23.75
CA GLY A 188 -0.29 -3.52 -25.04
C GLY A 188 0.50 -2.69 -26.07
N ARG A 189 0.68 -1.39 -25.86
CA ARG A 189 1.49 -0.51 -26.74
C ARG A 189 2.94 -0.36 -26.28
N ASN A 190 3.21 -0.66 -25.01
CA ASN A 190 4.54 -0.55 -24.40
C ASN A 190 5.29 -1.90 -24.38
N ILE A 191 4.81 -2.89 -25.13
CA ILE A 191 5.45 -4.18 -25.41
C ILE A 191 5.81 -4.19 -26.89
#